data_AF-A0ABD5PU24-F1
#
_entry.id   AF-A0ABD5PU24-F1
#
_cell.length_a   1.000
_cell.length_b   1.000
_cell.length_c   1.000
_cell.angle_alpha   90.00
_cell.angle_beta   90.00
_cell.angle_gamma   90.00
#
_symmetry.space_group_name_H-M   'P 1'
#
loop_
_entity.id
_entity.type
_entity.pdbx_description
1 polymer ?
#
loop_
_entity_poly.entity_id
_entity_poly.type
_entity_poly.pdbx_seq_one_letter_code
_entity_poly.pdbx_strand_id
1 'polypeptide(L)'
;MSRLERVTAWLRARPVLTVFLSLAAVPTCLAALSFRQPIGLPNTVLSGLELLFSLLVYAPVAGIRSWLLEPIGLDALFAVPGLQQTLVFVLLLGFYYVLSLSIVRIGTAIRTHYRTRT
;
A
#
# COMPACT_ATOMS: atom_id res chain seq x y z
N MET A 1 -13.65 17.36 -25.65
CA MET A 1 -12.90 16.52 -24.67
C MET A 1 -13.57 16.63 -23.31
N SER A 2 -14.25 15.57 -22.90
CA SER A 2 -14.86 15.49 -21.57
C SER A 2 -13.78 15.43 -20.47
N ARG A 3 -14.10 15.86 -19.24
CA ARG A 3 -13.15 15.76 -18.11
C ARG A 3 -12.71 14.31 -17.86
N LEU A 4 -13.58 13.34 -18.11
CA LEU A 4 -13.31 11.91 -17.94
C LEU A 4 -12.31 11.35 -18.96
N GLU A 5 -12.33 11.83 -20.21
CA GLU A 5 -11.32 11.46 -21.22
C GLU A 5 -9.92 11.95 -20.85
N ARG A 6 -9.82 13.14 -20.25
CA ARG A 6 -8.54 13.69 -19.77
C ARG A 6 -7.98 12.87 -18.62
N VAL A 7 -8.83 12.45 -17.68
CA VAL A 7 -8.43 11.60 -16.54
C VAL A 7 -7.99 10.21 -17.01
N THR A 8 -8.75 9.59 -17.91
CA THR A 8 -8.41 8.25 -18.42
C THR A 8 -7.14 8.25 -19.28
N ALA A 9 -6.93 9.26 -20.11
CA ALA A 9 -5.68 9.43 -20.86
C ALA A 9 -4.47 9.64 -19.94
N TRP A 10 -4.63 10.43 -18.87
CA TRP A 10 -3.60 10.66 -17.87
C TRP A 10 -3.27 9.39 -17.05
N LEU A 11 -4.27 8.60 -16.69
CA LEU A 11 -4.09 7.30 -16.01
C LEU A 11 -3.37 6.28 -16.90
N ARG A 12 -3.70 6.21 -18.19
CA ARG A 12 -2.98 5.36 -19.17
C ARG A 12 -1.50 5.74 -19.32
N ALA A 13 -1.18 7.03 -19.21
CA ALA A 13 0.20 7.50 -19.25
C ALA A 13 1.02 7.14 -17.99
N ARG A 14 0.34 6.75 -16.89
CA ARG A 14 0.98 6.46 -15.59
C ARG A 14 0.51 5.11 -15.03
N PRO A 15 0.90 3.99 -15.66
CA PRO A 15 0.42 2.66 -15.28
C PRO A 15 0.80 2.29 -13.82
N VAL A 16 2.00 2.68 -13.37
CA VAL A 16 2.45 2.46 -11.99
C VAL A 16 1.57 3.18 -10.99
N LEU A 17 1.21 4.44 -11.27
CA LEU A 17 0.37 5.23 -10.38
C LEU A 17 -1.04 4.66 -10.30
N THR A 18 -1.58 4.18 -11.42
CA THR A 18 -2.92 3.55 -11.45
C THR A 18 -2.95 2.28 -10.61
N VAL A 19 -1.95 1.40 -10.78
CA VAL A 19 -1.81 0.17 -9.97
C VAL A 19 -1.61 0.52 -8.50
N PHE A 20 -0.76 1.51 -8.21
CA PHE A 20 -0.53 1.99 -6.85
C PHE A 20 -1.79 2.48 -6.18
N LEU A 21 -2.57 3.36 -6.82
CA LEU A 21 -3.81 3.86 -6.25
C LEU A 21 -4.80 2.72 -5.99
N SER A 22 -4.87 1.73 -6.89
CA SER A 22 -5.76 0.58 -6.69
C SER A 22 -5.35 -0.31 -5.52
N LEU A 23 -4.05 -0.59 -5.38
CA LEU A 23 -3.52 -1.44 -4.30
C LEU A 23 -3.47 -0.73 -2.95
N ALA A 24 -3.13 0.56 -2.95
CA ALA A 24 -2.97 1.34 -1.73
C ALA A 24 -4.32 1.84 -1.18
N ALA A 25 -5.38 1.98 -2.00
CA ALA A 25 -6.66 2.54 -1.55
C ALA A 25 -7.25 1.78 -0.35
N VAL A 26 -7.34 0.46 -0.44
CA VAL A 26 -7.90 -0.40 0.62
C VAL A 26 -7.07 -0.31 1.92
N PRO A 27 -5.77 -0.62 1.95
CA PRO A 27 -4.96 -0.54 3.16
C PRO A 27 -4.86 0.89 3.72
N THR A 28 -4.82 1.93 2.88
CA THR A 28 -4.80 3.32 3.34
C THR A 28 -6.11 3.70 4.02
N CYS A 29 -7.25 3.26 3.46
CA CYS A 29 -8.56 3.50 4.07
C CYS A 29 -8.69 2.75 5.40
N LEU A 30 -8.24 1.49 5.46
CA LEU A 30 -8.20 0.70 6.68
C LEU A 30 -7.33 1.34 7.77
N ALA A 31 -6.11 1.76 7.42
CA ALA A 31 -5.20 2.45 8.33
C ALA A 31 -5.81 3.76 8.83
N ALA A 32 -6.36 4.59 7.94
CA ALA A 32 -6.97 5.87 8.30
C ALA A 32 -8.19 5.71 9.22
N LEU A 33 -9.02 4.69 9.01
CA LEU A 33 -10.14 4.36 9.89
C LEU A 33 -9.64 3.91 11.26
N SER A 34 -8.64 3.03 11.32
CA SER A 34 -8.08 2.52 12.56
C SER A 34 -7.48 3.63 13.44
N PHE A 35 -6.72 4.56 12.86
CA PHE A 35 -6.10 5.65 13.62
C PHE A 35 -7.09 6.75 14.06
N ARG A 36 -8.29 6.81 13.45
CA ARG A 36 -9.29 7.85 13.71
C ARG A 36 -10.43 7.41 14.64
N GLN A 37 -10.35 6.27 15.33
CA GLN A 37 -11.50 5.78 16.12
C GLN A 37 -11.57 6.31 17.56
N PRO A 38 -12.54 7.19 17.87
CA PRO A 38 -13.35 7.14 19.08
C PRO A 38 -14.72 6.48 18.82
N ILE A 39 -15.00 6.02 17.60
CA ILE A 39 -16.29 5.44 17.20
C ILE A 39 -16.16 3.91 17.18
N GLY A 40 -16.71 3.23 18.19
CA GLY A 40 -16.70 1.77 18.27
C GLY A 40 -17.40 1.16 17.06
N LEU A 41 -16.63 0.54 16.16
CA LEU A 41 -17.20 -0.29 15.10
C LEU A 41 -17.84 -1.55 15.72
N PRO A 42 -18.95 -2.04 15.17
CA PRO A 42 -19.54 -3.31 15.60
C PRO A 42 -18.49 -4.43 15.52
N ASN A 43 -18.38 -5.25 16.57
CA ASN A 43 -17.36 -6.31 16.67
C ASN A 43 -17.36 -7.29 15.46
N THR A 44 -18.52 -7.54 14.86
CA THR A 44 -18.66 -8.37 13.66
C THR A 44 -18.01 -7.76 12.41
N VAL A 45 -18.08 -6.44 12.26
CA VAL A 45 -17.41 -5.70 11.18
C VAL A 45 -15.91 -5.71 11.44
N LEU A 46 -15.49 -5.55 12.70
CA LEU A 46 -14.09 -5.57 13.10
C LEU A 46 -13.42 -6.92 12.77
N SER A 47 -14.03 -8.05 13.16
CA SER A 47 -13.47 -9.39 12.90
C SER A 47 -13.40 -9.73 11.40
N GLY A 48 -14.36 -9.26 10.60
CA GLY A 48 -14.30 -9.45 9.14
C GLY A 48 -13.20 -8.64 8.47
N LEU A 49 -12.90 -7.45 9.01
CA LEU A 49 -11.83 -6.57 8.52
C LEU A 49 -10.46 -6.89 9.11
N GLU A 50 -10.41 -7.59 10.24
CA GLU A 50 -9.18 -7.92 10.96
C GLU A 50 -8.22 -8.76 10.10
N LEU A 51 -8.75 -9.72 9.34
CA LEU A 51 -7.92 -10.52 8.44
C LEU A 51 -7.33 -9.67 7.30
N LEU A 52 -8.12 -8.77 6.72
CA LEU A 52 -7.66 -7.84 5.68
C LEU A 52 -6.66 -6.83 6.26
N PHE A 53 -6.90 -6.32 7.46
CA PHE A 53 -6.01 -5.42 8.16
C PHE A 53 -4.69 -6.11 8.50
N SER A 54 -4.76 -7.36 8.96
CA SER A 54 -3.59 -8.17 9.28
C SER A 54 -2.75 -8.42 8.02
N LEU A 55 -3.39 -8.81 6.91
CA LEU A 55 -2.69 -9.14 5.67
C LEU A 55 -2.15 -7.90 4.93
N LEU A 56 -2.92 -6.81 4.90
CA LEU A 56 -2.63 -5.63 4.06
C LEU A 56 -1.92 -4.52 4.83
N VAL A 57 -2.00 -4.49 6.16
CA VAL A 57 -1.40 -3.42 6.98
C VAL A 57 -0.37 -4.01 7.92
N TYR A 58 -0.76 -4.98 8.75
CA TYR A 58 0.14 -5.49 9.81
C TYR A 58 1.32 -6.29 9.24
N ALA A 59 1.07 -7.26 8.37
CA ALA A 59 2.12 -8.15 7.84
C ALA A 59 3.19 -7.38 7.03
N PRO A 60 2.85 -6.46 6.12
CA PRO A 60 3.86 -5.65 5.42
C PRO A 60 4.66 -4.78 6.39
N VAL A 61 4.00 -4.13 7.35
CA VAL A 61 4.66 -3.27 8.34
C VAL A 61 5.59 -4.08 9.25
N ALA A 62 5.14 -5.23 9.74
CA ALA A 62 5.95 -6.14 10.55
C ALA A 62 7.15 -6.70 9.77
N GLY A 63 6.95 -7.05 8.50
CA GLY A 63 8.02 -7.49 7.61
C GLY A 63 9.08 -6.39 7.41
N ILE A 64 8.66 -5.17 7.07
CA ILE A 64 9.57 -4.03 6.91
C ILE A 64 10.29 -3.72 8.22
N ARG A 65 9.58 -3.75 9.36
CA ARG A 65 10.19 -3.47 10.65
C ARG A 65 11.30 -4.48 10.97
N SER A 66 10.98 -5.76 10.91
CA SER A 66 11.94 -6.83 11.24
C SER A 66 13.10 -6.93 10.25
N TRP A 67 12.86 -6.69 8.95
CA TRP A 67 13.90 -6.83 7.93
C TRP A 67 14.71 -5.56 7.72
N LEU A 68 14.14 -4.38 7.99
CA LEU A 68 14.73 -3.10 7.61
C LEU A 68 15.04 -2.20 8.81
N LEU A 69 14.21 -2.17 9.85
CA LEU A 69 14.32 -1.16 10.91
C LEU A 69 15.03 -1.70 12.16
N GLU A 70 14.71 -2.92 12.57
CA GLU A 70 15.38 -3.62 13.67
C GLU A 70 16.89 -3.76 13.42
N PRO A 71 17.38 -4.15 12.21
CA PRO A 71 18.81 -4.26 11.95
C PRO A 71 19.56 -2.91 11.99
N ILE A 72 18.84 -1.81 11.79
CA ILE A 72 19.41 -0.44 11.75
C ILE A 72 19.29 0.22 13.14
N GLY A 73 18.64 -0.44 14.12
CA GLY A 73 18.49 0.09 15.48
C GLY A 73 17.54 1.29 15.57
N LEU A 74 16.61 1.43 14.62
CA LEU A 74 15.68 2.56 14.52
C LEU A 74 14.39 2.36 15.33
N ASP A 75 14.30 1.31 16.16
CA ASP A 75 13.14 1.05 17.03
C ASP A 75 12.82 2.22 17.97
N ALA A 76 13.83 3.02 18.36
CA ALA A 76 13.62 4.20 19.18
C ALA A 76 12.72 5.26 18.50
N LEU A 77 12.67 5.31 17.16
CA LEU A 77 11.76 6.21 16.44
C LEU A 77 10.28 5.81 16.59
N PHE A 78 10.02 4.54 16.90
CA PHE A 78 8.66 4.04 17.17
C PHE A 78 8.20 4.32 18.59
N ALA A 79 9.10 4.73 19.49
CA ALA A 79 8.74 5.08 20.87
C ALA A 79 8.07 6.46 20.98
N VAL A 80 8.16 7.30 19.93
CA VAL A 80 7.59 8.65 19.94
C VAL A 80 6.13 8.63 19.46
N PRO A 81 5.16 9.05 20.31
CA PRO A 81 3.75 9.14 19.92
C PRO A 81 3.57 10.03 18.69
N GLY A 82 2.78 9.57 17.72
CA GLY A 82 2.55 10.27 16.45
C GLY A 82 3.59 9.97 15.37
N LEU A 83 4.88 9.88 15.73
CA LEU A 83 5.96 9.55 14.78
C LEU A 83 5.81 8.11 14.27
N GLN A 84 5.46 7.17 15.16
CA GLN A 84 5.09 5.80 14.79
C GLN A 84 4.00 5.74 13.72
N GLN A 85 2.93 6.54 13.84
CA GLN A 85 1.81 6.50 12.89
C GLN A 85 2.23 7.03 11.51
N THR A 86 2.96 8.16 11.48
CA THR A 86 3.50 8.71 10.23
C THR A 86 4.45 7.73 9.56
N LEU A 87 5.33 7.10 10.34
CA LEU A 87 6.34 6.18 9.83
C LEU A 87 5.69 4.91 9.28
N VAL A 88 4.68 4.37 9.97
CA VAL A 88 3.84 3.26 9.45
C VAL A 88 3.17 3.63 8.13
N PHE A 89 2.55 4.82 8.02
CA PHE A 89 1.94 5.26 6.77
C PHE A 89 2.96 5.39 5.63
N VAL A 90 4.12 6.00 5.89
CA VAL A 90 5.17 6.19 4.89
C VAL A 90 5.72 4.84 4.41
N LEU A 91 5.98 3.92 5.34
CA LEU A 91 6.47 2.58 5.01
C LEU A 91 5.43 1.78 4.21
N LEU A 92 4.16 1.84 4.61
CA LEU A 92 3.08 1.16 3.93
C LEU A 92 2.91 1.69 2.50
N LEU A 93 2.88 3.01 2.33
CA LEU A 93 2.82 3.64 1.01
C LEU A 93 4.05 3.31 0.15
N GLY A 94 5.25 3.35 0.75
CA GLY A 94 6.49 2.96 0.09
C GLY A 94 6.46 1.52 -0.40
N PHE A 95 6.01 0.59 0.44
CA PHE A 95 5.85 -0.83 0.09
C PHE A 95 4.90 -1.02 -1.08
N TYR A 96 3.70 -0.43 -1.02
CA TYR A 96 2.74 -0.55 -2.11
C TYR A 96 3.20 0.12 -3.40
N TYR A 97 4.01 1.18 -3.30
CA TYR A 97 4.62 1.81 -4.47
C TYR A 97 5.65 0.89 -5.13
N VAL A 98 6.55 0.28 -4.36
CA VAL A 98 7.53 -0.70 -4.86
C VAL A 98 6.83 -1.93 -5.45
N LEU A 99 5.77 -2.42 -4.79
CA LEU A 99 4.98 -3.54 -5.29
C LEU A 99 4.33 -3.20 -6.64
N SER A 100 3.79 -1.99 -6.77
CA SER A 100 3.18 -1.51 -8.02
C SER A 100 4.19 -1.38 -9.15
N LEU A 101 5.41 -0.90 -8.85
CA LEU A 101 6.52 -0.88 -9.80
C LEU A 101 6.86 -2.29 -10.27
N SER A 102 6.99 -3.24 -9.34
CA SER A 102 7.29 -4.64 -9.66
C SER A 102 6.22 -5.27 -10.54
N ILE A 103 4.94 -5.08 -10.22
CA ILE A 103 3.82 -5.61 -11.03
C ILE A 103 3.86 -5.05 -12.45
N VAL A 104 4.06 -3.74 -12.62
CA VAL A 104 4.14 -3.12 -13.95
C VAL A 104 5.37 -3.59 -14.73
N ARG A 105 6.53 -3.70 -14.06
CA ARG A 105 7.77 -4.19 -14.69
C ARG A 105 7.67 -5.66 -15.10
N ILE A 106 7.10 -6.52 -14.26
CA ILE A 106 6.89 -7.94 -14.57
C ILE A 106 5.88 -8.06 -15.71
N GLY A 107 4.74 -7.35 -15.65
CA GLY A 107 3.74 -7.38 -16.72
C GLY A 107 4.26 -6.90 -18.07
N THR A 108 5.12 -5.88 -18.08
CA THR A 108 5.80 -5.43 -19.31
C THR A 108 6.84 -6.43 -19.80
N ALA A 109 7.64 -7.03 -18.91
CA ALA A 109 8.60 -8.08 -19.28
C ALA A 109 7.90 -9.31 -19.88
N ILE A 110 6.81 -9.79 -19.28
CA ILE A 110 6.00 -10.91 -19.78
C ILE A 110 5.44 -10.58 -21.17
N ARG A 111 4.84 -9.39 -21.33
CA ARG A 111 4.29 -8.96 -22.63
C ARG A 111 5.38 -8.94 -23.72
N THR A 112 6.56 -8.43 -23.40
CA THR A 112 7.69 -8.40 -24.34
C THR A 112 8.16 -9.80 -24.69
N HIS A 113 8.26 -10.70 -23.71
CA HIS A 113 8.69 -12.09 -23.91
C HIS A 113 7.74 -12.88 -24.83
N TYR A 114 6.42 -12.69 -24.67
CA TYR A 114 5.43 -13.32 -25.55
C TYR A 114 5.47 -12.76 -26.97
N ARG A 115 5.69 -11.45 -27.14
CA ARG A 115 5.76 -10.80 -28.45
C ARG A 115 6.99 -11.20 -29.27
N THR A 116 8.09 -11.56 -28.61
CA THR A 116 9.32 -12.02 -29.29
C THR A 116 9.31 -13.50 -29.69
N ARG A 117 8.30 -14.28 -29.23
CA ARG A 117 8.16 -15.71 -29.55
C ARG A 117 7.14 -16.01 -30.65
N THR A 118 6.40 -14.99 -31.12
CA THR A 118 5.47 -15.04 -32.26
C THR A 118 6.10 -14.36 -33.46
#